data_AF-A0A6A5SB97-F1
#
_entry.id   AF-A0A6A5SB97-F1
#
_cell.length_a   1.000
_cell.length_b   1.000
_cell.length_c   1.000
_cell.angle_alpha   90.00
_cell.angle_beta   90.00
_cell.angle_gamma   90.00
#
_symmetry.space_group_name_H-M   'P 1'
#
loop_
_entity.id
_entity.type
_entity.pdbx_description
1 polymer ?
#
loop_
_entity_poly.entity_id
_entity_poly.type
_entity_poly.pdbx_seq_one_letter_code
_entity_poly.pdbx_strand_id
1 'polypeptide(L)'
;MDGLLLSSTVERTTDKRLRISWAKRAIPLKNSTFFNKAKHSEEWHQNIEATAGVLHPSHPKFPKAFLRNHTDVYLRKKGNINQADADIRFAILIESHQARDIAVAAAAHAMTAKSLRALLHAELNVAQGSYWGLDTWLQCLIAANDGNPASVTDLEAEWARSLLPYATHGARAAGSYLKGVSRALRKSKISNMSVLPEFSTLLMRAVADYSAQLEGFRLKCQWLAAHEAVFWMVELDKTTPMTSPDMLLLEHILDAQFPTWRLWANWRPDIHHIARLA
;
A
#
# COMPACT_ATOMS: atom_id res chain seq x y z
N MET A 1 16.67 -33.07 21.98
CA MET A 1 16.94 -32.83 20.54
C MET A 1 16.27 -31.52 20.21
N ASP A 2 17.00 -30.43 20.44
CA ASP A 2 16.52 -29.06 20.30
C ASP A 2 16.50 -28.65 18.83
N GLY A 3 15.30 -28.35 18.32
CA GLY A 3 15.09 -27.85 16.97
C GLY A 3 15.20 -26.32 16.94
N LEU A 4 16.38 -25.83 16.57
CA LEU A 4 16.62 -24.43 16.21
C LEU A 4 15.80 -24.04 14.99
N LEU A 5 14.79 -23.19 15.18
CA LEU A 5 14.08 -22.50 14.10
C LEU A 5 14.96 -21.34 13.59
N LEU A 6 15.59 -21.55 12.45
CA LEU A 6 16.29 -20.51 11.69
C LEU A 6 15.27 -19.54 11.07
N SER A 7 15.40 -18.27 11.43
CA SER A 7 14.71 -17.14 10.80
C SER A 7 15.24 -16.96 9.39
N SER A 8 14.40 -17.13 8.36
CA SER A 8 14.78 -16.84 6.98
C SER A 8 14.79 -15.32 6.75
N THR A 9 15.97 -14.73 6.71
CA THR A 9 16.19 -13.40 6.13
C THR A 9 15.91 -13.49 4.63
N VAL A 10 14.74 -13.00 4.21
CA VAL A 10 14.42 -12.81 2.80
C VAL A 10 15.17 -11.57 2.32
N GLU A 11 16.34 -11.79 1.69
CA GLU A 11 16.98 -10.78 0.84
C GLU A 11 16.07 -10.49 -0.35
N ARG A 12 15.39 -9.34 -0.31
CA ARG A 12 14.71 -8.79 -1.49
C ARG A 12 15.74 -8.13 -2.38
N THR A 13 16.00 -8.78 -3.50
CA THR A 13 16.73 -8.24 -4.65
C THR A 13 16.14 -6.88 -5.06
N THR A 14 16.99 -5.85 -5.03
CA THR A 14 16.72 -4.51 -5.57
C THR A 14 16.67 -4.59 -7.10
N ASP A 15 15.55 -5.04 -7.65
CA ASP A 15 15.36 -5.07 -9.10
C ASP A 15 15.02 -3.66 -9.60
N LYS A 16 16.05 -2.95 -10.06
CA LYS A 16 16.01 -1.61 -10.65
C LYS A 16 15.32 -1.65 -12.01
N ARG A 17 14.01 -1.91 -12.06
CA ARG A 17 13.23 -1.63 -13.27
C ARG A 17 12.92 -0.15 -13.33
N LEU A 18 13.54 0.49 -14.31
CA LEU A 18 13.41 1.88 -14.71
C LEU A 18 11.95 2.32 -14.69
N ARG A 19 11.56 3.05 -13.64
CA ARG A 19 10.34 3.84 -13.63
C ARG A 19 10.49 4.90 -14.72
N ILE A 20 9.66 4.82 -15.76
CA ILE A 20 9.45 5.92 -16.69
C ILE A 20 8.76 7.02 -15.88
N SER A 21 9.56 7.96 -15.36
CA SER A 21 9.07 9.15 -14.68
C SER A 21 8.25 9.97 -15.67
N TRP A 22 6.93 9.88 -15.58
CA TRP A 22 6.05 10.84 -16.22
C TRP A 22 6.28 12.22 -15.56
N ALA A 23 6.50 13.23 -16.40
CA ALA A 23 6.66 14.67 -16.07
C ALA A 23 8.04 15.19 -15.58
N LYS A 24 9.07 15.12 -16.44
CA LYS A 24 10.07 16.21 -16.49
C LYS A 24 9.53 17.40 -17.30
N ARG A 25 8.54 18.14 -16.76
CA ARG A 25 8.37 19.54 -17.17
C ARG A 25 9.38 20.36 -16.35
N ALA A 26 10.55 20.59 -16.94
CA ALA A 26 11.55 21.46 -16.37
C ALA A 26 10.99 22.88 -16.31
N ILE A 27 10.48 23.27 -15.13
CA ILE A 27 10.23 24.69 -14.81
C ILE A 27 11.61 25.30 -14.55
N PRO A 28 12.11 26.23 -15.39
CA PRO A 28 13.43 26.79 -15.21
C PRO A 28 13.38 27.79 -14.05
N LEU A 29 13.89 27.38 -12.90
CA LEU A 29 14.19 28.29 -11.79
C LEU A 29 15.44 29.09 -12.13
N LYS A 30 15.25 30.29 -12.72
CA LYS A 30 16.29 31.30 -12.94
C LYS A 30 16.87 31.74 -11.58
N ASN A 31 18.07 31.27 -11.25
CA ASN A 31 19.18 31.96 -10.58
C ASN A 31 20.14 30.97 -9.89
N SER A 32 21.30 30.81 -10.53
CA SER A 32 22.34 29.81 -10.27
C SER A 32 23.19 30.11 -9.01
N THR A 33 22.67 29.79 -7.82
CA THR A 33 23.45 29.55 -6.58
C THR A 33 23.37 28.07 -6.17
N PHE A 34 23.43 27.16 -7.15
CA PHE A 34 22.92 25.79 -7.02
C PHE A 34 23.88 24.75 -6.40
N PHE A 35 25.17 25.03 -6.20
CA PHE A 35 26.11 24.02 -5.70
C PHE A 35 25.85 23.58 -4.24
N ASN A 36 25.37 24.46 -3.36
CA ASN A 36 25.01 24.08 -1.99
C ASN A 36 23.60 23.47 -1.87
N LYS A 37 22.73 23.68 -2.86
CA LYS A 37 21.33 23.25 -2.77
C LYS A 37 21.18 21.74 -2.86
N ALA A 38 21.89 21.11 -3.81
CA ALA A 38 21.92 19.66 -3.98
C ALA A 38 22.51 18.96 -2.75
N LYS A 39 23.55 19.55 -2.15
CA LYS A 39 24.22 19.00 -0.96
C LYS A 39 23.28 18.82 0.23
N HIS A 40 22.39 19.79 0.49
CA HIS A 40 21.46 19.69 1.63
C HIS A 40 20.32 18.69 1.41
N SER A 41 19.86 18.53 0.17
CA SER A 41 18.84 17.52 -0.16
C SER A 41 19.40 16.11 0.00
N GLU A 42 20.62 15.89 -0.48
CA GLU A 42 21.34 14.63 -0.33
C GLU A 42 21.63 14.31 1.14
N GLU A 43 22.12 15.30 1.90
CA GLU A 43 22.35 15.18 3.35
C GLU A 43 21.05 14.80 4.09
N TRP A 44 19.91 15.38 3.71
CA TRP A 44 18.62 15.03 4.30
C TRP A 44 18.25 13.57 4.02
N HIS A 45 18.37 13.11 2.76
CA HIS A 45 18.12 11.71 2.38
C HIS A 45 18.97 10.73 3.18
N GLN A 46 20.28 10.96 3.24
CA GLN A 46 21.22 10.12 3.99
C GLN A 46 20.89 10.08 5.49
N ASN A 47 20.54 11.22 6.08
CA ASN A 47 20.20 11.30 7.50
C ASN A 47 18.92 10.53 7.85
N ILE A 48 17.87 10.66 7.04
CA ILE A 48 16.60 9.95 7.30
C ILE A 48 16.75 8.44 7.06
N GLU A 49 17.52 8.03 6.05
CA GLU A 49 17.80 6.63 5.75
C GLU A 49 18.63 5.99 6.86
N ALA A 50 19.72 6.63 7.28
CA ALA A 50 20.55 6.16 8.38
C ALA A 50 19.78 6.06 9.70
N THR A 51 18.86 6.99 9.95
CA THR A 51 18.05 7.01 11.17
C THR A 51 16.99 5.91 11.17
N ALA A 52 16.28 5.72 10.05
CA ALA A 52 15.24 4.71 9.94
C ALA A 52 15.81 3.28 9.87
N GLY A 53 16.98 3.11 9.24
CA GLY A 53 17.58 1.82 8.98
C GLY A 53 16.63 0.95 8.14
N VAL A 54 16.30 -0.24 8.65
CA VAL A 54 15.37 -1.19 8.01
C VAL A 54 13.92 -1.05 8.51
N LEU A 55 13.66 -0.10 9.41
CA LEU A 55 12.34 0.06 10.01
C LEU A 55 11.42 0.86 9.08
N HIS A 56 10.15 0.47 9.05
CA HIS A 56 9.10 1.15 8.30
C HIS A 56 8.07 1.78 9.26
N PRO A 57 7.24 2.74 8.79
CA PRO A 57 6.29 3.48 9.63
C PRO A 57 5.36 2.62 10.51
N SER A 58 4.92 1.47 10.01
CA SER A 58 4.12 0.49 10.76
C SER A 58 4.83 -0.15 11.96
N HIS A 59 6.16 -0.10 12.01
CA HIS A 59 6.94 -0.76 13.05
C HIS A 59 6.87 0.00 14.38
N PRO A 60 6.61 -0.65 15.54
CA PRO A 60 6.44 0.04 16.82
C PRO A 60 7.64 0.89 17.26
N LYS A 61 8.86 0.45 16.89
CA LYS A 61 10.12 1.14 17.22
C LYS A 61 10.57 2.15 16.15
N PHE A 62 9.72 2.49 15.19
CA PHE A 62 10.09 3.41 14.11
C PHE A 62 10.44 4.81 14.67
N PRO A 63 11.60 5.39 14.34
CA PRO A 63 12.18 6.55 15.04
C PRO A 63 11.60 7.90 14.59
N LYS A 64 10.27 8.05 14.68
CA LYS A 64 9.49 9.21 14.17
C LYS A 64 10.07 10.56 14.59
N ALA A 65 10.36 10.75 15.88
CA ALA A 65 10.84 12.03 16.40
C ALA A 65 12.19 12.46 15.80
N PHE A 66 13.12 11.52 15.62
CA PHE A 66 14.43 11.80 15.03
C PHE A 66 14.32 12.18 13.56
N LEU A 67 13.44 11.50 12.80
CA LEU A 67 13.18 11.82 11.40
C LEU A 67 12.61 13.25 11.24
N ARG A 68 11.67 13.65 12.10
CA ARG A 68 11.13 15.02 12.10
C ARG A 68 12.22 16.06 12.36
N ASN A 69 13.11 15.80 13.33
CA ASN A 69 14.21 16.69 13.65
C ASN A 69 15.15 16.92 12.45
N HIS A 70 15.44 15.88 11.65
CA HIS A 70 16.24 16.04 10.41
C HIS A 70 15.58 16.97 9.41
N THR A 71 14.26 16.88 9.26
CA THR A 71 13.47 17.80 8.44
C THR A 71 13.49 19.22 8.98
N ASP A 72 13.36 19.42 10.30
CA ASP A 72 13.41 20.74 10.91
C ASP A 72 14.80 21.38 10.79
N VAL A 73 15.87 20.59 10.90
CA VAL A 73 17.25 21.03 10.60
C VAL A 73 17.39 21.43 9.13
N TYR A 74 16.86 20.61 8.21
CA TYR A 74 16.89 20.93 6.78
C TYR A 74 16.17 22.25 6.48
N LEU A 75 14.99 22.48 7.05
CA LEU A 75 14.23 23.73 6.90
C LEU A 75 15.00 24.93 7.43
N ARG A 76 15.57 24.84 8.64
CA ARG A 76 16.39 25.91 9.23
C ARG A 76 17.58 26.27 8.35
N LYS A 77 18.25 25.29 7.74
CA LYS A 77 19.37 25.52 6.81
C LYS A 77 18.95 26.23 5.52
N LYS A 78 17.69 26.10 5.09
CA LYS A 78 17.18 26.77 3.88
C LYS A 78 16.75 28.22 4.13
N GLY A 79 16.61 28.63 5.39
CA GLY A 79 16.19 29.98 5.77
C GLY A 79 14.67 30.18 5.66
N ASN A 80 14.24 31.44 5.57
CA ASN A 80 12.82 31.80 5.50
C ASN A 80 12.21 31.37 4.15
N ILE A 81 11.64 30.17 4.11
CA ILE A 81 10.78 29.72 3.01
C ILE A 81 9.32 29.83 3.43
N ASN A 82 8.45 30.24 2.51
CA ASN A 82 7.01 30.18 2.76
C ASN A 82 6.52 28.72 2.69
N GLN A 83 5.30 28.47 3.19
CA GLN A 83 4.74 27.13 3.24
C GLN A 83 4.53 26.48 1.86
N ALA A 84 4.16 27.26 0.84
CA ALA A 84 3.95 26.74 -0.52
C ALA A 84 5.27 26.25 -1.13
N ASP A 85 6.35 27.01 -0.95
CA ASP A 85 7.69 26.62 -1.37
C ASP A 85 8.21 25.41 -0.58
N ALA A 86 7.87 25.30 0.71
CA ALA A 86 8.19 24.13 1.53
C ALA A 86 7.48 22.88 1.00
N ASP A 87 6.17 22.96 0.74
CA ASP A 87 5.37 21.86 0.19
C ASP A 87 5.93 21.36 -1.15
N ILE A 88 6.24 22.27 -2.08
CA ILE A 88 6.82 21.91 -3.39
C ILE A 88 8.17 21.21 -3.21
N ARG A 89 9.02 21.72 -2.32
CA ARG A 89 10.34 21.12 -2.05
C ARG A 89 10.21 19.74 -1.45
N PHE A 90 9.32 19.55 -0.48
CA PHE A 90 9.11 18.24 0.13
C PHE A 90 8.50 17.25 -0.84
N ALA A 91 7.58 17.67 -1.71
CA ALA A 91 7.07 16.80 -2.77
C ALA A 91 8.21 16.27 -3.65
N ILE A 92 9.10 17.15 -4.11
CA ILE A 92 10.28 16.74 -4.92
C ILE A 92 11.18 15.78 -4.13
N LEU A 93 11.49 16.09 -2.87
CA LEU A 93 12.33 15.22 -2.02
C LEU A 93 11.69 13.83 -1.82
N ILE A 94 10.40 13.78 -1.48
CA ILE A 94 9.70 12.52 -1.25
C ILE A 94 9.66 11.70 -2.55
N GLU A 95 9.34 12.34 -3.69
CA GLU A 95 9.26 11.67 -4.99
C GLU A 95 10.61 11.08 -5.43
N SER A 96 11.71 11.76 -5.13
CA SER A 96 13.08 11.33 -5.45
C SER A 96 13.68 10.32 -4.47
N HIS A 97 13.07 10.12 -3.30
CA HIS A 97 13.58 9.18 -2.31
C HIS A 97 13.23 7.73 -2.65
N GLN A 98 14.17 6.80 -2.43
CA GLN A 98 13.97 5.38 -2.71
C GLN A 98 12.91 4.76 -1.77
N ALA A 99 13.01 5.02 -0.47
CA ALA A 99 12.06 4.56 0.54
C ALA A 99 11.05 5.68 0.86
N ARG A 100 10.04 5.82 0.01
CA ARG A 100 9.12 6.96 0.05
C ARG A 100 8.32 7.07 1.34
N ASP A 101 7.96 5.95 1.93
CA ASP A 101 7.27 5.87 3.21
C ASP A 101 8.10 6.48 4.36
N ILE A 102 9.43 6.28 4.33
CA ILE A 102 10.36 6.91 5.29
C ILE A 102 10.40 8.43 5.05
N ALA A 103 10.50 8.86 3.80
CA ALA A 103 10.50 10.29 3.44
C ALA A 103 9.19 10.99 3.83
N VAL A 104 8.04 10.36 3.59
CA VAL A 104 6.74 10.84 4.05
C VAL A 104 6.72 10.95 5.57
N ALA A 105 7.18 9.94 6.29
CA ALA A 105 7.20 9.98 7.76
C ALA A 105 8.08 11.09 8.34
N ALA A 106 9.18 11.43 7.65
CA ALA A 106 10.07 12.52 8.01
C ALA A 106 9.49 13.91 7.72
N ALA A 107 8.74 14.06 6.62
CA ALA A 107 8.30 15.37 6.11
C ALA A 107 6.83 15.71 6.40
N ALA A 108 5.99 14.74 6.72
CA ALA A 108 4.53 14.94 6.80
C ALA A 108 4.10 16.07 7.75
N HIS A 109 4.77 16.23 8.90
CA HIS A 109 4.44 17.28 9.89
C HIS A 109 4.73 18.69 9.39
N ALA A 110 5.61 18.84 8.39
CA ALA A 110 6.03 20.12 7.84
C ALA A 110 5.29 20.48 6.54
N MET A 111 4.46 19.59 6.01
CA MET A 111 3.65 19.82 4.80
C MET A 111 2.23 20.25 5.16
N THR A 112 1.57 20.99 4.26
CA THR A 112 0.12 21.20 4.40
C THR A 112 -0.66 19.90 4.12
N ALA A 113 -1.82 19.77 4.75
CA ALA A 113 -2.68 18.59 4.56
C ALA A 113 -3.08 18.40 3.08
N LYS A 114 -3.38 19.50 2.38
CA LYS A 114 -3.75 19.49 0.96
C LYS A 114 -2.61 18.97 0.08
N SER A 115 -1.39 19.49 0.26
CA SER A 115 -0.24 19.08 -0.54
C SER A 115 0.17 17.64 -0.27
N LEU A 116 0.17 17.22 1.00
CA LEU A 116 0.45 15.83 1.38
C LEU A 116 -0.61 14.88 0.82
N ARG A 117 -1.90 15.23 0.91
CA ARG A 117 -2.97 14.41 0.33
C ARG A 117 -2.85 14.31 -1.19
N ALA A 118 -2.57 15.42 -1.89
CA ALA A 118 -2.34 15.41 -3.32
C ALA A 118 -1.16 14.49 -3.72
N LEU A 119 -0.06 14.52 -2.95
CA LEU A 119 1.08 13.63 -3.15
C LEU A 119 0.68 12.16 -2.98
N LEU A 120 -0.05 11.81 -1.91
CA LEU A 120 -0.49 10.44 -1.66
C LEU A 120 -1.45 9.92 -2.74
N HIS A 121 -2.30 10.78 -3.30
CA HIS A 121 -3.19 10.44 -4.42
C HIS A 121 -2.44 10.21 -5.73
N ALA A 122 -1.49 11.10 -6.08
CA ALA A 122 -0.65 10.92 -7.26
C ALA A 122 0.16 9.62 -7.18
N GLU A 123 0.42 9.17 -5.95
CA GLU A 123 1.15 7.94 -5.63
C GLU A 123 0.27 6.70 -5.41
N LEU A 124 -1.01 6.74 -5.78
CA LEU A 124 -1.82 5.52 -6.00
C LEU A 124 -1.33 4.74 -7.24
N ASN A 125 -0.01 4.63 -7.41
CA ASN A 125 0.72 3.91 -8.44
C ASN A 125 0.84 2.42 -8.10
N VAL A 126 -0.21 1.84 -7.51
CA VAL A 126 -0.29 0.40 -7.30
C VAL A 126 -0.46 -0.25 -8.66
N ALA A 127 0.56 -0.96 -9.13
CA ALA A 127 0.56 -1.56 -10.45
C ALA A 127 -0.59 -2.57 -10.58
N GLN A 128 -1.41 -2.41 -11.62
CA GLN A 128 -2.54 -3.30 -11.86
C GLN A 128 -2.07 -4.76 -12.06
N GLY A 129 -2.84 -5.72 -11.54
CA GLY A 129 -2.53 -7.15 -11.60
C GLY A 129 -1.41 -7.61 -10.65
N SER A 130 -0.29 -6.90 -10.58
CA SER A 130 0.85 -7.30 -9.74
C SER A 130 0.82 -6.73 -8.31
N TYR A 131 0.06 -5.66 -8.10
CA TYR A 131 -0.05 -4.91 -6.84
C TYR A 131 1.29 -4.41 -6.31
N TRP A 132 2.28 -4.27 -7.20
CA TRP A 132 3.55 -3.66 -6.85
C TRP A 132 3.28 -2.26 -6.26
N GLY A 133 3.84 -1.99 -5.08
CA GLY A 133 3.79 -0.68 -4.43
C GLY A 133 2.61 -0.49 -3.49
N LEU A 134 1.73 -1.49 -3.38
CA LEU A 134 0.66 -1.48 -2.38
C LEU A 134 1.23 -1.37 -0.95
N ASP A 135 2.29 -2.12 -0.64
CA ASP A 135 2.96 -2.07 0.66
C ASP A 135 3.51 -0.67 0.97
N THR A 136 4.22 -0.07 0.02
CA THR A 136 4.75 1.30 0.16
C THR A 136 3.63 2.31 0.34
N TRP A 137 2.56 2.22 -0.46
CA TRP A 137 1.42 3.12 -0.36
C TRP A 137 0.72 3.04 1.01
N LEU A 138 0.49 1.84 1.53
CA LEU A 138 -0.10 1.64 2.87
C LEU A 138 0.82 2.20 3.97
N GLN A 139 2.14 2.02 3.87
CA GLN A 139 3.09 2.62 4.81
C GLN A 139 3.07 4.15 4.75
N CYS A 140 2.95 4.74 3.56
CA CYS A 140 2.81 6.19 3.39
C CYS A 140 1.55 6.73 4.07
N LEU A 141 0.41 6.02 3.98
CA LEU A 141 -0.82 6.42 4.69
C LEU A 141 -0.63 6.42 6.21
N ILE A 142 0.02 5.38 6.75
CA ILE A 142 0.33 5.27 8.18
C ILE A 142 1.23 6.44 8.61
N ALA A 143 2.31 6.68 7.86
CA ALA A 143 3.24 7.78 8.11
C ALA A 143 2.57 9.17 8.06
N ALA A 144 1.71 9.38 7.07
CA ALA A 144 1.01 10.63 6.88
C ALA A 144 -0.01 10.91 7.99
N ASN A 145 -0.78 9.91 8.43
CA ASN A 145 -1.69 10.06 9.58
C ASN A 145 -0.92 10.39 10.87
N ASP A 146 0.21 9.72 11.11
CA ASP A 146 1.06 9.98 12.28
C ASP A 146 1.67 11.39 12.29
N GLY A 147 2.05 11.92 11.12
CA GLY A 147 2.67 13.23 10.94
C GLY A 147 1.71 14.40 10.76
N ASN A 148 0.58 14.15 10.12
CA ASN A 148 -0.39 15.14 9.66
C ASN A 148 -1.79 14.50 9.55
N PRO A 149 -2.50 14.30 10.67
CA PRO A 149 -3.80 13.62 10.70
C PRO A 149 -4.90 14.38 9.94
N ALA A 150 -4.68 15.65 9.59
CA ALA A 150 -5.59 16.40 8.72
C ALA A 150 -5.53 15.94 7.24
N SER A 151 -4.49 15.21 6.83
CA SER A 151 -4.32 14.70 5.47
C SER A 151 -4.80 13.26 5.26
N VAL A 152 -4.74 12.44 6.31
CA VAL A 152 -5.14 11.03 6.32
C VAL A 152 -5.83 10.74 7.64
N THR A 153 -7.06 10.26 7.55
CA THR A 153 -7.91 9.96 8.70
C THR A 153 -7.43 8.74 9.47
N ASP A 154 -7.84 8.62 10.74
CA ASP A 154 -7.51 7.45 11.57
C ASP A 154 -8.07 6.15 10.99
N LEU A 155 -9.25 6.23 10.35
CA LEU A 155 -9.88 5.09 9.68
C LEU A 155 -9.04 4.59 8.50
N GLU A 156 -8.54 5.50 7.65
CA GLU A 156 -7.64 5.14 6.55
C GLU A 156 -6.34 4.51 7.07
N ALA A 157 -5.78 5.06 8.14
CA ALA A 157 -4.57 4.52 8.74
C ALA A 157 -4.80 3.15 9.41
N GLU A 158 -5.95 2.94 10.04
CA GLU A 158 -6.34 1.63 10.58
C GLU A 158 -6.49 0.59 9.47
N TRP A 159 -7.16 0.95 8.37
CA TRP A 159 -7.27 0.11 7.18
C TRP A 159 -5.91 -0.21 6.59
N ALA A 160 -5.03 0.79 6.48
CA ALA A 160 -3.68 0.61 5.99
C ALA A 160 -2.90 -0.40 6.83
N ARG A 161 -2.94 -0.28 8.17
CA ARG A 161 -2.32 -1.24 9.10
C ARG A 161 -2.91 -2.64 8.98
N SER A 162 -4.23 -2.74 8.81
CA SER A 162 -4.94 -4.01 8.70
C SER A 162 -4.65 -4.73 7.38
N LEU A 163 -4.44 -3.99 6.29
CA LEU A 163 -4.19 -4.52 4.95
C LEU A 163 -2.71 -4.81 4.67
N LEU A 164 -1.80 -4.20 5.43
CA LEU A 164 -0.35 -4.35 5.22
C LEU A 164 0.13 -5.83 5.19
N PRO A 165 -0.34 -6.74 6.06
CA PRO A 165 0.04 -8.16 5.98
C PRO A 165 -0.40 -8.87 4.70
N TYR A 166 -1.34 -8.29 3.95
CA TYR A 166 -1.89 -8.82 2.70
C TYR A 166 -1.32 -8.12 1.46
N ALA A 167 -0.42 -7.14 1.63
CA ALA A 167 0.24 -6.41 0.56
C ALA A 167 1.34 -7.25 -0.11
N THR A 168 0.94 -8.39 -0.67
CA THR A 168 1.81 -9.27 -1.45
C THR A 168 1.90 -8.83 -2.91
N HIS A 169 2.92 -9.27 -3.63
CA HIS A 169 3.11 -8.96 -5.05
C HIS A 169 3.02 -10.21 -5.92
N GLY A 170 2.64 -10.03 -7.19
CA GLY A 170 2.57 -11.09 -8.19
C GLY A 170 1.17 -11.68 -8.36
N ALA A 171 1.10 -12.88 -8.94
CA ALA A 171 -0.18 -13.44 -9.41
C ALA A 171 -1.23 -13.59 -8.31
N ARG A 172 -0.86 -13.88 -7.06
CA ARG A 172 -1.80 -14.08 -5.95
C ARG A 172 -2.22 -12.79 -5.23
N ALA A 173 -1.69 -11.64 -5.65
CA ALA A 173 -1.81 -10.42 -4.89
C ALA A 173 -3.25 -9.90 -4.75
N ALA A 174 -4.04 -9.96 -5.82
CA ALA A 174 -5.44 -9.54 -5.79
C ALA A 174 -6.25 -10.36 -4.77
N GLY A 175 -6.09 -11.69 -4.77
CA GLY A 175 -6.77 -12.57 -3.81
C GLY A 175 -6.35 -12.32 -2.36
N SER A 176 -5.04 -12.15 -2.11
CA SER A 176 -4.53 -11.76 -0.78
C SER A 176 -5.14 -10.44 -0.31
N TYR A 177 -5.16 -9.42 -1.16
CA TYR A 177 -5.73 -8.12 -0.85
C TYR A 177 -7.24 -8.21 -0.53
N LEU A 178 -8.03 -8.93 -1.34
CA LEU A 178 -9.45 -9.15 -1.07
C LEU A 178 -9.69 -9.86 0.26
N LYS A 179 -8.87 -10.86 0.60
CA LYS A 179 -8.91 -11.53 1.91
C LYS A 179 -8.66 -10.53 3.05
N GLY A 180 -7.70 -9.63 2.88
CA GLY A 180 -7.43 -8.54 3.81
C GLY A 180 -8.62 -7.59 3.96
N VAL A 181 -9.24 -7.18 2.85
CA VAL A 181 -10.41 -6.29 2.83
C VAL A 181 -11.60 -6.94 3.55
N SER A 182 -11.87 -8.23 3.33
CA SER A 182 -12.93 -8.94 4.06
C SER A 182 -12.75 -8.84 5.57
N ARG A 183 -11.51 -9.03 6.05
CA ARG A 183 -11.18 -8.92 7.48
C ARG A 183 -11.31 -7.48 7.99
N ALA A 184 -10.86 -6.50 7.21
CA ALA A 184 -10.95 -5.08 7.56
C ALA A 184 -12.41 -4.59 7.63
N LEU A 185 -13.26 -4.97 6.69
CA LEU A 185 -14.69 -4.67 6.68
C LEU A 185 -15.40 -5.21 7.92
N ARG A 186 -15.15 -6.48 8.25
CA ARG A 186 -15.75 -7.12 9.44
C ARG A 186 -15.32 -6.46 10.75
N LYS A 187 -14.11 -5.89 10.79
CA LYS A 187 -13.60 -5.20 11.98
C LYS A 187 -14.13 -3.76 12.09
N SER A 188 -14.17 -3.03 10.98
CA SER A 188 -14.40 -1.57 10.98
C SER A 188 -15.87 -1.15 11.01
N LYS A 189 -16.83 -2.09 10.83
CA LYS A 189 -18.29 -1.83 10.87
C LYS A 189 -18.72 -0.63 10.00
N ILE A 190 -18.04 -0.42 8.87
CA ILE A 190 -18.44 0.64 7.93
C ILE A 190 -19.68 0.20 7.14
N SER A 191 -20.59 1.14 6.88
CA SER A 191 -21.80 0.88 6.08
C SER A 191 -21.61 1.20 4.59
N ASN A 192 -20.57 1.97 4.23
CA ASN A 192 -20.31 2.40 2.85
C ASN A 192 -18.81 2.60 2.61
N MET A 193 -18.30 2.22 1.43
CA MET A 193 -16.91 2.48 1.01
C MET A 193 -16.65 3.96 0.66
N SER A 194 -17.67 4.81 0.57
CA SER A 194 -17.51 6.23 0.22
C SER A 194 -16.61 7.01 1.19
N VAL A 195 -16.47 6.54 2.44
CA VAL A 195 -15.55 7.11 3.43
C VAL A 195 -14.08 6.76 3.16
N LEU A 196 -13.81 5.82 2.25
CA LEU A 196 -12.48 5.30 1.89
C LEU A 196 -12.35 5.17 0.35
N PRO A 197 -12.40 6.28 -0.40
CA PRO A 197 -12.55 6.25 -1.86
C PRO A 197 -11.39 5.57 -2.61
N GLU A 198 -10.15 5.71 -2.13
CA GLU A 198 -8.98 5.07 -2.74
C GLU A 198 -8.99 3.56 -2.50
N PHE A 199 -9.33 3.13 -1.28
CA PHE A 199 -9.51 1.72 -0.97
C PHE A 199 -10.66 1.13 -1.76
N SER A 200 -11.75 1.88 -1.98
CA SER A 200 -12.85 1.48 -2.85
C SER A 200 -12.36 1.26 -4.29
N THR A 201 -11.56 2.18 -4.82
CA THR A 201 -11.00 2.07 -6.17
C THR A 201 -10.10 0.83 -6.31
N LEU A 202 -9.23 0.59 -5.32
CA LEU A 202 -8.37 -0.60 -5.28
C LEU A 202 -9.17 -1.89 -5.11
N LEU A 203 -10.23 -1.87 -4.32
CA LEU A 203 -11.12 -3.01 -4.11
C LEU A 203 -11.81 -3.43 -5.41
N MET A 204 -12.40 -2.47 -6.13
CA MET A 204 -13.06 -2.75 -7.42
C MET A 204 -12.08 -3.32 -8.44
N ARG A 205 -10.86 -2.76 -8.50
CA ARG A 205 -9.77 -3.31 -9.33
C ARG A 205 -9.40 -4.73 -8.90
N ALA A 206 -9.29 -5.00 -7.61
CA ALA A 206 -8.94 -6.33 -7.10
C ALA A 206 -10.01 -7.38 -7.40
N VAL A 207 -11.29 -7.03 -7.33
CA VAL A 207 -12.37 -7.94 -7.74
C VAL A 207 -12.27 -8.27 -9.23
N ALA A 208 -12.02 -7.28 -10.09
CA ALA A 208 -11.85 -7.49 -11.53
C ALA A 208 -10.59 -8.31 -11.87
N ASP A 209 -9.44 -7.97 -11.29
CA ASP A 209 -8.18 -8.69 -11.53
C ASP A 209 -8.28 -10.14 -11.03
N TYR A 210 -8.92 -10.38 -9.87
CA TYR A 210 -9.07 -11.71 -9.30
C TYR A 210 -10.07 -12.57 -10.06
N SER A 211 -11.20 -12.01 -10.51
CA SER A 211 -12.16 -12.75 -11.34
C SER A 211 -11.53 -13.18 -12.68
N ALA A 212 -10.78 -12.28 -13.32
CA ALA A 212 -10.03 -12.57 -14.54
C ALA A 212 -8.95 -13.65 -14.30
N GLN A 213 -8.29 -13.63 -13.15
CA GLN A 213 -7.33 -14.66 -12.76
C GLN A 213 -7.98 -16.05 -12.67
N LEU A 214 -9.10 -16.18 -11.97
CA LEU A 214 -9.80 -17.46 -11.81
C LEU A 214 -10.28 -18.00 -13.15
N GLU A 215 -10.81 -17.13 -14.00
CA GLU A 215 -11.20 -17.49 -15.36
C GLU A 215 -9.98 -17.92 -16.20
N GLY A 216 -8.85 -17.23 -16.04
CA GLY A 216 -7.59 -17.62 -16.65
C GLY A 216 -7.12 -19.02 -16.24
N PHE A 217 -7.27 -19.39 -14.96
CA PHE A 217 -6.96 -20.76 -14.51
C PHE A 217 -7.92 -21.77 -15.14
N ARG A 218 -9.22 -21.46 -15.20
CA ARG A 218 -10.26 -22.30 -15.81
C ARG A 218 -9.93 -22.60 -17.27
N LEU A 219 -9.65 -21.57 -18.07
CA LEU A 219 -9.37 -21.68 -19.50
C LEU A 219 -8.07 -22.45 -19.78
N LYS A 220 -7.09 -22.38 -18.88
CA LYS A 220 -5.81 -23.10 -18.98
C LYS A 220 -5.84 -24.48 -18.33
N CYS A 221 -6.99 -24.93 -17.82
CA CYS A 221 -7.13 -26.16 -17.04
C CYS A 221 -6.18 -26.25 -15.83
N GLN A 222 -5.79 -25.12 -15.25
CA GLN A 222 -4.90 -25.04 -14.08
C GLN A 222 -5.71 -25.20 -12.78
N TRP A 223 -6.40 -26.32 -12.64
CA TRP A 223 -7.38 -26.56 -11.59
C TRP A 223 -6.78 -26.55 -10.17
N LEU A 224 -5.55 -27.05 -10.01
CA LEU A 224 -4.87 -27.02 -8.71
C LEU A 224 -4.60 -25.57 -8.25
N ALA A 225 -4.11 -24.72 -9.16
CA ALA A 225 -3.88 -23.31 -8.87
C ALA A 225 -5.19 -22.55 -8.60
N ALA A 226 -6.25 -22.85 -9.35
CA ALA A 226 -7.58 -22.31 -9.09
C ALA A 226 -8.06 -22.70 -7.68
N HIS A 227 -7.91 -23.97 -7.31
CA HIS A 227 -8.36 -24.49 -6.02
C HIS A 227 -7.64 -23.80 -4.86
N GLU A 228 -6.30 -23.68 -4.94
CA GLU A 228 -5.53 -22.93 -3.94
C GLU A 228 -5.96 -21.46 -3.87
N ALA A 229 -6.22 -20.83 -5.03
CA ALA A 229 -6.59 -19.42 -5.09
C ALA A 229 -7.94 -19.15 -4.43
N VAL A 230 -8.94 -20.03 -4.59
CA VAL A 230 -10.31 -19.85 -4.06
C VAL A 230 -10.47 -20.29 -2.60
N PHE A 231 -9.47 -20.95 -2.01
CA PHE A 231 -9.59 -21.55 -0.67
C PHE A 231 -10.06 -20.56 0.41
N TRP A 232 -9.60 -19.32 0.37
CA TRP A 232 -10.01 -18.29 1.34
C TRP A 232 -11.48 -17.86 1.19
N MET A 233 -12.09 -18.01 0.00
CA MET A 233 -13.49 -17.66 -0.24
C MET A 233 -14.46 -18.58 0.49
N VAL A 234 -14.02 -19.79 0.85
CA VAL A 234 -14.78 -20.72 1.69
C VAL A 234 -15.09 -20.10 3.06
N GLU A 235 -14.23 -19.22 3.58
CA GLU A 235 -14.47 -18.50 4.83
C GLU A 235 -15.60 -17.46 4.70
N LEU A 236 -15.85 -16.93 3.50
CA LEU A 236 -16.90 -15.94 3.26
C LEU A 236 -18.29 -16.59 3.33
N ASP A 237 -18.47 -17.70 2.61
CA ASP A 237 -19.76 -18.40 2.50
C ASP A 237 -20.30 -18.90 3.85
N LYS A 238 -19.40 -19.28 4.77
CA LYS A 238 -19.75 -19.74 6.12
C LYS A 238 -20.30 -18.64 7.03
N THR A 239 -20.07 -17.38 6.71
CA THR A 239 -20.38 -16.25 7.59
C THR A 239 -21.60 -15.43 7.16
N THR A 240 -22.30 -15.91 6.14
CA THR A 240 -23.33 -15.16 5.43
C THR A 240 -24.69 -14.96 6.17
N PRO A 241 -25.12 -15.67 7.24
CA PRO A 241 -26.50 -15.49 7.70
C PRO A 241 -26.74 -14.69 8.99
N MET A 242 -25.77 -13.96 9.58
CA MET A 242 -25.99 -13.38 10.93
C MET A 242 -25.45 -11.96 11.17
N THR A 243 -25.26 -11.17 10.12
CA THR A 243 -24.76 -9.79 10.24
C THR A 243 -25.87 -8.77 10.06
N SER A 244 -25.87 -7.77 10.94
CA SER A 244 -26.79 -6.62 10.94
C SER A 244 -26.92 -6.04 9.52
N PRO A 245 -28.14 -5.73 9.04
CA PRO A 245 -28.40 -5.26 7.67
C PRO A 245 -27.62 -3.99 7.26
N ASP A 246 -27.07 -3.26 8.23
CA ASP A 246 -26.37 -1.99 8.00
C ASP A 246 -24.85 -2.12 7.77
N MET A 247 -24.29 -3.33 7.78
CA MET A 247 -22.84 -3.52 7.61
C MET A 247 -22.47 -3.85 6.17
N LEU A 248 -21.47 -3.14 5.64
CA LEU A 248 -20.90 -3.46 4.34
C LEU A 248 -20.02 -4.71 4.45
N LEU A 249 -20.37 -5.72 3.66
CA LEU A 249 -19.65 -6.98 3.57
C LEU A 249 -18.99 -7.11 2.20
N LEU A 250 -17.87 -7.84 2.14
CA LEU A 250 -17.20 -8.09 0.86
C LEU A 250 -18.11 -8.87 -0.09
N GLU A 251 -18.92 -9.76 0.48
CA GLU A 251 -19.92 -10.60 -0.18
C GLU A 251 -20.89 -9.75 -1.02
N HIS A 252 -21.37 -8.62 -0.49
CA HIS A 252 -22.27 -7.71 -1.23
C HIS A 252 -21.58 -7.11 -2.47
N ILE A 253 -20.28 -6.82 -2.35
CA ILE A 253 -19.48 -6.27 -3.46
C ILE A 253 -19.19 -7.35 -4.50
N LEU A 254 -18.86 -8.56 -4.06
CA LEU A 254 -18.64 -9.71 -4.93
C LEU A 254 -19.92 -10.11 -5.67
N ASP A 255 -21.08 -10.04 -5.02
CA ASP A 255 -22.38 -10.28 -5.66
C ASP A 255 -22.65 -9.34 -6.82
N ALA A 256 -22.31 -8.06 -6.65
CA ALA A 256 -22.52 -7.05 -7.68
C ALA A 256 -21.49 -7.15 -8.82
N GLN A 257 -20.23 -7.48 -8.52
CA GLN A 257 -19.11 -7.31 -9.46
C GLN A 257 -18.50 -8.61 -9.97
N PHE A 258 -18.73 -9.73 -9.28
CA PHE A 258 -18.23 -11.06 -9.66
C PHE A 258 -19.28 -12.13 -9.34
N PRO A 259 -20.44 -12.18 -10.01
CA PRO A 259 -21.60 -12.97 -9.59
C PRO A 259 -21.34 -14.49 -9.46
N THR A 260 -20.34 -15.01 -10.18
CA THR A 260 -19.96 -16.43 -10.12
C THR A 260 -19.03 -16.78 -8.94
N TRP A 261 -18.68 -15.82 -8.07
CA TRP A 261 -17.80 -16.06 -6.93
C TRP A 261 -18.32 -17.16 -5.99
N ARG A 262 -19.64 -17.26 -5.80
CA ARG A 262 -20.23 -18.33 -4.96
C ARG A 262 -20.02 -19.72 -5.54
N LEU A 263 -20.01 -19.87 -6.87
CA LEU A 263 -19.70 -21.14 -7.51
C LEU A 263 -18.27 -21.56 -7.21
N TRP A 264 -17.33 -20.62 -7.30
CA TRP A 264 -15.93 -20.83 -6.93
C TRP A 264 -15.76 -21.14 -5.43
N ALA A 265 -16.46 -20.41 -4.55
CA ALA A 265 -16.42 -20.62 -3.12
C ALA A 265 -17.00 -21.99 -2.70
N ASN A 266 -17.98 -22.51 -3.44
CA ASN A 266 -18.60 -23.81 -3.20
C ASN A 266 -17.98 -24.97 -3.98
N TRP A 267 -17.00 -24.69 -4.84
CA TRP A 267 -16.31 -25.71 -5.60
C TRP A 267 -15.46 -26.59 -4.66
N ARG A 268 -15.75 -27.89 -4.66
CA ARG A 268 -15.06 -28.92 -3.85
C ARG A 268 -14.57 -30.05 -4.75
N PRO A 269 -13.53 -29.82 -5.57
CA PRO A 269 -13.02 -30.86 -6.44
C PRO A 269 -12.27 -31.96 -5.66
N ASP A 270 -12.20 -33.15 -6.24
CA ASP A 270 -11.27 -34.18 -5.78
C ASP A 270 -9.83 -33.76 -6.14
N ILE A 271 -9.10 -33.25 -5.16
CA ILE A 271 -7.72 -32.76 -5.32
C ILE A 271 -6.77 -33.89 -5.72
N HIS A 272 -6.98 -35.11 -5.22
CA HIS A 272 -6.15 -36.27 -5.58
C HIS A 272 -6.37 -36.68 -7.04
N HIS A 273 -7.59 -36.52 -7.55
CA HIS A 273 -7.86 -36.72 -8.95
C HIS A 273 -7.21 -35.63 -9.83
N ILE A 274 -7.37 -34.35 -9.47
CA ILE A 274 -6.76 -33.23 -10.21
C ILE A 274 -5.24 -33.34 -10.25
N ALA A 275 -4.60 -33.65 -9.12
CA ALA A 275 -3.14 -33.74 -9.03
C ALA A 275 -2.57 -34.88 -9.89
N ARG A 276 -3.35 -35.91 -10.21
CA ARG A 276 -2.94 -37.00 -11.11
C ARG A 276 -3.05 -36.65 -12.59
N LEU A 277 -3.82 -35.61 -12.93
CA LEU A 277 -4.07 -35.17 -14.31
C LEU A 277 -3.17 -34.02 -14.76
N ALA A 278 -2.46 -33.39 -13.82
CA ALA A 278 -1.53 -32.29 -14.07
C ALA A 278 -0.11 -32.81 -14.34
#